data_AF-A0A846E7I5-F1
#
_entry.id   AF-A0A846E7I5-F1
#
_cell.length_a   1.000
_cell.length_b   1.000
_cell.length_c   1.000
_cell.angle_alpha   90.00
_cell.angle_beta   90.00
_cell.angle_gamma   90.00
#
_symmetry.space_group_name_H-M   'P 1'
#
loop_
_entity.id
_entity.type
_entity.pdbx_description
1 polymer ?
#
loop_
_entity_poly.entity_id
_entity_poly.type
_entity_poly.pdbx_seq_one_letter_code
_entity_poly.pdbx_strand_id
1 'polypeptide(L)'
;MKIFTYVDNSNLFIEGRRLSAVRKKINGICNIYEAINLKIFDNDWYIDYGRLHEFLCGTEKSEIGGARLWGSPPPKDTFWNYVESKGFNVQTYDRSAGKEKKLILLLLIKLAKILEK
;
A
#
# COMPACT_ATOMS: atom_id res chain seq x y z
N MET A 1 13.78 17.60 11.28
CA MET A 1 13.52 17.44 9.82
C MET A 1 12.07 17.02 9.67
N LYS A 2 11.34 17.48 8.63
CA LYS A 2 9.93 17.09 8.42
C LYS A 2 9.84 16.00 7.35
N ILE A 3 9.09 14.94 7.63
CA ILE A 3 8.83 13.80 6.74
C ILE A 3 7.47 14.02 6.06
N PHE A 4 7.48 13.97 4.74
CA PHE A 4 6.26 14.02 3.92
C PHE A 4 6.10 12.68 3.21
N THR A 5 4.98 12.02 3.50
CA THR A 5 4.68 10.66 3.02
C THR A 5 3.57 10.71 1.98
N TYR A 6 3.73 9.92 0.92
CA TYR A 6 2.89 9.94 -0.27
C TYR A 6 2.66 8.50 -0.73
N VAL A 7 1.43 7.99 -0.60
CA VAL A 7 1.11 6.56 -0.78
C VAL A 7 0.03 6.37 -1.84
N ASP A 8 0.32 5.58 -2.89
CA ASP A 8 -0.73 5.04 -3.77
C ASP A 8 -1.30 3.75 -3.17
N ASN A 9 -2.50 3.87 -2.60
CA ASN A 9 -3.22 2.79 -1.95
C ASN A 9 -3.54 1.64 -2.90
N SER A 10 -3.84 1.95 -4.17
CA SER A 10 -4.28 0.93 -5.13
C SER A 10 -3.12 0.03 -5.49
N ASN A 11 -1.96 0.62 -5.78
CA ASN A 11 -0.73 -0.13 -6.04
C ASN A 11 -0.25 -0.87 -4.79
N LEU A 12 -0.24 -0.21 -3.62
CA LEU A 12 0.14 -0.85 -2.37
C LEU A 12 -0.73 -2.08 -2.08
N PHE A 13 -2.04 -1.99 -2.31
CA PHE A 13 -2.96 -3.08 -2.08
C PHE A 13 -2.75 -4.23 -3.07
N ILE A 14 -2.57 -3.94 -4.36
CA ILE A 14 -2.34 -4.97 -5.39
C ILE A 14 -1.01 -5.69 -5.14
N GLU A 15 0.08 -4.95 -4.92
CA GLU A 15 1.40 -5.56 -4.75
C GLU A 15 1.55 -6.24 -3.39
N GLY A 16 0.93 -5.71 -2.34
CA GLY A 16 0.89 -6.37 -1.03
C GLY A 16 0.22 -7.75 -1.11
N ARG A 17 -0.89 -7.87 -1.84
CA ARG A 17 -1.57 -9.15 -2.09
C ARG A 17 -0.70 -10.14 -2.87
N ARG A 18 0.05 -9.67 -3.86
CA ARG A 18 0.99 -10.52 -4.62
C ARG A 18 2.15 -11.00 -3.75
N LEU A 19 2.74 -10.09 -2.96
CA LEU A 19 3.85 -10.41 -2.09
C LEU A 19 3.43 -11.40 -0.98
N SER A 20 2.23 -11.22 -0.42
CA SER A 20 1.65 -12.18 0.52
C SER A 20 1.42 -13.55 -0.14
N ALA A 21 0.92 -13.59 -1.37
CA ALA A 21 0.74 -14.83 -2.11
C ALA A 21 2.06 -15.58 -2.31
N VAL A 22 3.14 -14.88 -2.64
CA VAL A 22 4.49 -15.46 -2.75
C VAL A 22 4.98 -16.00 -1.41
N ARG A 23 4.83 -15.22 -0.33
CA ARG A 23 5.26 -15.64 1.02
C ARG A 23 4.52 -16.88 1.50
N LYS A 24 3.21 -16.97 1.20
CA LYS A 24 2.36 -18.11 1.54
C LYS A 24 2.47 -19.27 0.54
N LYS A 25 3.24 -19.11 -0.54
CA LYS A 25 3.33 -20.07 -1.66
C LYS A 25 1.96 -20.50 -2.19
N ILE A 26 1.04 -19.54 -2.32
CA ILE A 26 -0.30 -19.81 -2.88
C ILE A 26 -0.13 -20.39 -4.28
N ASN A 27 -0.77 -21.53 -4.55
CA ASN A 27 -0.63 -22.27 -5.80
C ASN A 27 0.83 -22.63 -6.17
N GLY A 28 1.72 -22.75 -5.17
CA GLY A 28 3.10 -23.17 -5.36
C GLY A 28 4.05 -22.10 -5.93
N ILE A 29 3.60 -20.84 -6.08
CA ILE A 29 4.47 -19.78 -6.61
C ILE A 29 5.63 -19.48 -5.65
N CYS A 30 6.78 -19.17 -6.23
CA CYS A 30 8.03 -18.97 -5.50
C CYS A 30 8.60 -17.56 -5.62
N ASN A 31 8.10 -16.74 -6.56
CA ASN A 31 8.60 -15.38 -6.77
C ASN A 31 7.51 -14.42 -7.26
N ILE A 32 7.82 -13.12 -7.21
CA ILE A 32 6.89 -12.06 -7.58
C ILE A 32 6.53 -12.06 -9.08
N TYR A 33 7.45 -12.50 -9.95
CA TYR A 33 7.20 -12.55 -11.39
C TYR A 33 6.13 -13.57 -11.74
N GLU A 34 6.14 -14.74 -11.09
CA GLU A 34 5.07 -15.73 -11.20
C GLU A 34 3.73 -15.18 -10.73
N ALA A 35 3.70 -14.49 -9.57
CA ALA A 35 2.48 -13.86 -9.06
C ALA A 35 1.89 -12.84 -10.05
N ILE A 36 2.75 -12.04 -10.69
CA ILE A 36 2.35 -11.05 -11.71
C ILE A 36 1.82 -11.75 -12.96
N ASN A 37 2.60 -12.66 -13.55
CA ASN A 37 2.29 -13.31 -14.82
C ASN A 37 1.02 -14.17 -14.73
N LEU A 38 0.87 -14.90 -13.62
CA LEU A 38 -0.28 -15.77 -13.38
C LEU A 38 -1.46 -15.04 -12.73
N LYS A 39 -1.31 -13.74 -12.44
CA LYS A 39 -2.32 -12.90 -11.76
C LYS A 39 -2.82 -13.53 -10.45
N ILE A 40 -1.89 -14.08 -9.67
CA ILE A 40 -2.19 -14.71 -8.39
C ILE A 40 -2.13 -13.63 -7.29
N PHE A 41 -3.16 -13.65 -6.45
CA PHE A 41 -3.32 -12.73 -5.34
C PHE A 41 -3.74 -13.49 -4.08
N ASP A 42 -3.26 -13.03 -2.93
CA ASP A 42 -3.85 -13.38 -1.66
C ASP A 42 -5.09 -12.50 -1.43
N ASN A 43 -6.28 -13.09 -1.41
CA ASN A 43 -7.54 -12.36 -1.21
C ASN A 43 -7.79 -12.05 0.27
N ASP A 44 -7.16 -12.79 1.17
CA ASP A 44 -7.31 -12.64 2.62
C ASP A 44 -6.29 -11.65 3.21
N TRP A 45 -5.41 -11.12 2.36
CA TRP A 45 -4.42 -10.14 2.78
C TRP A 45 -5.05 -8.77 3.00
N TYR A 46 -4.74 -8.19 4.16
CA TYR A 46 -5.09 -6.83 4.53
C TYR A 46 -3.86 -6.13 5.10
N ILE A 47 -3.83 -4.81 4.95
CA ILE A 47 -2.77 -3.97 5.52
C ILE A 47 -3.28 -3.26 6.77
N ASP A 48 -2.45 -3.25 7.80
CA ASP A 48 -2.66 -2.40 8.97
C ASP A 48 -2.17 -0.99 8.66
N TYR A 49 -3.10 -0.07 8.40
CA TYR A 49 -2.79 1.32 8.09
C TYR A 49 -2.18 2.09 9.26
N GLY A 50 -2.44 1.68 10.51
CA GLY A 50 -1.80 2.29 11.68
C GLY A 50 -0.30 1.97 11.69
N ARG A 51 0.03 0.68 11.56
CA ARG A 51 1.43 0.24 11.45
C ARG A 51 2.12 0.78 10.20
N LEU A 52 1.41 0.89 9.08
CA LEU A 52 1.95 1.51 7.87
C LEU A 52 2.30 2.98 8.10
N HIS A 53 1.41 3.74 8.77
CA HIS A 53 1.65 5.14 9.08
C HIS A 53 2.87 5.30 9.99
N GLU A 54 2.93 4.56 11.10
CA GLU A 54 4.06 4.56 12.02
C GLU A 54 5.37 4.19 11.31
N PHE A 55 5.34 3.19 10.44
CA PHE A 55 6.50 2.75 9.69
C PHE A 55 7.00 3.81 8.69
N LEU A 56 6.09 4.47 7.96
CA LEU A 56 6.47 5.43 6.93
C LEU A 56 6.79 6.83 7.48
N CYS A 57 6.08 7.26 8.52
CA CYS A 57 6.11 8.63 9.03
C CYS A 57 6.86 8.74 10.36
N GLY A 58 7.15 7.62 11.01
CA GLY A 58 7.65 7.59 12.39
C GLY A 58 6.53 7.80 13.41
N THR A 59 6.90 7.70 14.70
CA THR A 59 6.00 7.91 15.83
C THR A 59 6.08 9.33 16.41
N GLU A 60 7.15 10.07 16.10
CA GLU A 60 7.38 11.42 16.59
C GLU A 60 6.57 12.44 15.77
N LYS A 61 5.48 12.95 16.34
CA LYS A 61 4.56 13.88 15.66
C LYS A 61 5.25 15.16 15.19
N SER A 62 6.26 15.64 15.90
CA SER A 62 7.00 16.84 15.52
C SER A 62 7.82 16.65 14.23
N GLU A 63 8.09 15.41 13.82
CA GLU A 63 8.77 15.08 12.56
C GLU A 63 7.80 14.86 11.40
N ILE A 64 6.51 14.65 11.65
CA ILE A 64 5.51 14.45 10.61
C ILE A 64 5.17 15.81 9.98
N GLY A 65 5.50 15.97 8.70
CA GLY A 65 5.12 17.12 7.87
C GLY A 65 3.78 16.92 7.17
N GLY A 66 3.43 15.66 6.90
CA GLY A 66 2.13 15.25 6.38
C GLY A 66 2.20 13.88 5.74
N ALA A 67 1.11 13.11 5.84
CA ALA A 67 1.00 11.79 5.23
C ALA A 67 -0.21 11.78 4.31
N ARG A 68 -0.01 11.73 2.99
CA ARG A 68 -1.10 11.67 2.02
C ARG A 68 -1.21 10.30 1.42
N LEU A 69 -2.45 9.86 1.26
CA LEU A 69 -2.76 8.57 0.70
C LEU A 69 -3.83 8.73 -0.39
N TRP A 70 -3.54 8.19 -1.57
CA TRP A 70 -4.40 8.29 -2.75
C TRP A 70 -4.92 6.93 -3.16
N GLY A 71 -6.17 6.86 -3.59
CA GLY A 71 -6.71 5.65 -4.20
C GLY A 71 -7.99 5.92 -4.97
N SER A 72 -8.44 4.90 -5.68
CA SER A 72 -9.81 4.90 -6.20
C SER A 72 -10.79 4.67 -5.05
N PRO A 73 -11.93 5.37 -5.02
CA PRO A 73 -12.92 5.17 -3.97
C PRO A 73 -13.44 3.73 -3.99
N PRO A 74 -13.44 3.00 -2.86
CA PRO A 74 -14.14 1.73 -2.75
C PRO A 74 -15.66 1.95 -2.63
N PRO A 75 -16.49 0.93 -2.89
CA PRO A 75 -17.91 1.00 -2.60
C PRO A 75 -18.11 1.04 -1.08
N LYS A 76 -18.58 2.19 -0.57
CA LYS A 76 -18.89 2.57 0.83
C LYS A 76 -17.76 3.28 1.60
N ASP A 77 -18.18 4.33 2.30
CA ASP A 77 -17.41 5.48 2.80
C ASP A 77 -16.60 5.22 4.07
N THR A 78 -16.81 4.09 4.75
CA THR A 78 -16.22 3.82 6.07
C THR A 78 -14.72 3.54 6.03
N PHE A 79 -14.19 3.12 4.87
CA PHE A 79 -12.76 2.82 4.72
C PHE A 79 -11.89 4.08 4.82
N TRP A 80 -12.27 5.16 4.13
CA TRP A 80 -11.47 6.38 4.13
C TRP A 80 -11.48 7.05 5.49
N ASN A 81 -12.65 7.10 6.15
CA ASN A 81 -12.77 7.57 7.54
C ASN A 81 -11.85 6.79 8.49
N TYR A 82 -11.73 5.47 8.31
CA TYR A 82 -10.80 4.65 9.07
C TYR A 82 -9.32 5.02 8.78
N VAL A 83 -8.95 5.17 7.51
CA VAL A 83 -7.57 5.53 7.12
C VAL A 83 -7.19 6.92 7.64
N GLU A 84 -8.11 7.88 7.59
CA GLU A 84 -7.91 9.21 8.17
C GLU A 84 -7.72 9.16 9.69
N SER A 85 -8.49 8.30 10.39
CA SER A 85 -8.32 8.07 11.84
C SER A 85 -6.93 7.54 12.21
N LYS A 86 -6.16 7.00 11.25
CA LYS A 86 -4.79 6.52 11.45
C LYS A 86 -3.72 7.57 11.17
N GLY A 87 -4.10 8.79 10.78
CA GLY A 87 -3.18 9.91 10.59
C GLY A 87 -2.87 10.27 9.14
N PHE A 88 -3.47 9.57 8.17
CA PHE A 88 -3.37 9.95 6.76
C PHE A 88 -4.35 11.08 6.41
N ASN A 89 -3.94 11.97 5.52
CA ASN A 89 -4.82 12.85 4.77
C ASN A 89 -5.19 12.16 3.45
N VAL A 90 -6.47 11.80 3.29
CA VAL A 90 -6.93 11.02 2.15
C VAL A 90 -7.30 11.95 1.00
N GLN A 91 -6.89 11.61 -0.22
CA GLN A 91 -7.36 12.24 -1.44
C GLN A 91 -7.82 11.18 -2.44
N THR A 92 -9.10 11.19 -2.77
CA THR A 92 -9.70 10.28 -3.75
C THR A 92 -9.71 10.90 -5.13
N TYR A 93 -9.53 10.06 -6.17
CA TYR A 93 -9.72 10.47 -7.55
C TYR A 93 -10.55 9.40 -8.25
N ASP A 94 -11.52 9.83 -9.07
CA ASP A 94 -12.24 8.92 -9.95
C ASP A 94 -11.30 8.27 -10.96
N ARG A 95 -11.58 7.02 -11.30
CA ARG A 95 -10.85 6.31 -12.36
C ARG A 95 -11.18 6.95 -13.70
N SER A 96 -10.42 7.95 -14.12
CA SER A 96 -10.46 8.42 -15.50
C SER A 96 -9.89 7.33 -16.42
N ALA A 97 -10.69 6.90 -17.40
CA ALA A 97 -10.38 5.85 -18.37
C ALA A 97 -8.96 5.94 -18.95
N GLY A 98 -8.05 5.07 -18.49
CA GLY A 98 -6.87 4.67 -19.25
C GLY A 98 -5.58 5.50 -19.11
N LYS A 99 -5.46 6.47 -18.20
CA LYS A 99 -4.15 7.09 -17.91
C LYS A 99 -3.44 6.35 -16.77
N GLU A 100 -2.48 5.50 -17.12
CA GLU A 100 -1.55 4.87 -16.18
C GLU A 100 -0.96 5.92 -15.22
N LYS A 101 -1.21 5.75 -13.91
CA LYS A 101 -0.45 6.45 -12.87
C LYS A 101 0.92 5.78 -12.76
N LYS A 102 1.89 6.30 -13.50
CA LYS A 102 3.29 5.87 -13.46
C LYS A 102 3.98 6.50 -12.25
N LEU A 103 3.74 5.95 -11.07
CA LEU A 103 4.62 6.17 -9.93
C LEU A 103 4.54 4.95 -9.00
N ILE A 104 5.66 4.23 -8.87
CA ILE A 104 6.26 3.67 -7.66
C ILE A 104 7.28 2.59 -8.08
N LEU A 105 8.57 2.93 -7.98
CA LEU A 105 9.67 1.95 -8.03
C LEU A 105 10.42 1.88 -6.69
N LEU A 106 10.36 2.92 -5.85
CA LEU A 106 11.23 3.04 -4.67
C LEU A 106 10.67 2.37 -3.39
N LEU A 107 9.36 2.12 -3.29
CA LEU A 107 8.72 1.62 -2.05
C LEU A 107 8.81 0.09 -1.89
N LEU A 108 8.73 -0.67 -2.98
CA LEU A 108 8.71 -2.15 -2.94
C LEU A 108 10.04 -2.75 -2.47
N ILE A 109 11.18 -2.14 -2.84
CA ILE A 109 12.52 -2.62 -2.45
C ILE A 109 12.72 -2.52 -0.93
N LYS A 110 12.10 -1.53 -0.26
CA LYS A 110 12.15 -1.40 1.21
C LYS A 110 11.22 -2.38 1.91
N LEU A 111 10.04 -2.66 1.36
CA LEU A 111 9.10 -3.63 1.93
C LEU A 111 9.63 -5.07 1.87
N ALA A 112 10.29 -5.46 0.77
CA ALA A 112 10.92 -6.77 0.63
C ALA A 112 11.97 -7.04 1.74
N LYS A 113 12.80 -6.03 2.06
CA LYS A 113 13.82 -6.12 3.13
C LYS A 113 13.27 -6.24 4.55
N ILE A 114 12.01 -5.89 4.77
CA ILE A 114 11.37 -5.93 6.11
C ILE A 114 10.66 -7.26 6.33
N LEU A 115 10.18 -7.90 5.26
CA LEU A 115 9.57 -9.22 5.32
C LEU A 115 10.60 -10.35 5.47
N GLU A 116 11.90 -10.05 5.39
CA GLU A 116 13.03 -10.96 5.64
C GLU A 116 13.41 -11.10 7.14
N LYS A 117 12.62 -10.54 8.06
CA LYS A 117 12.73 -10.82 9.49
C LYS A 117 11.60 -11.71 10.00
#